data_AF-A0A5C3KFM4-F1
#
_entry.id   AF-A0A5C3KFM4-F1
#
_cell.length_a   1.000
_cell.length_b   1.000
_cell.length_c   1.000
_cell.angle_alpha   90.00
_cell.angle_beta   90.00
_cell.angle_gamma   90.00
#
_symmetry.space_group_name_H-M   'P 1'
#
loop_
_entity.id
_entity.type
_entity.pdbx_description
1 polymer ?
#
loop_
_entity_poly.entity_id
_entity_poly.type
_entity_poly.pdbx_seq_one_letter_code
_entity_poly.pdbx_strand_id
1 'polypeptide(L)'
;MKLSSILAAVFLSVFTLCMPVLSQSPGHHGRKFLDTLDYDFTFAAVNTSLPNANTTGAPLVLGYSGYTHGMAIYVTSTYYTYPYNSYPSLRLVKHALRAIDSRGEWSTNATIVRSRDSLVWISSTMYPYPEDNARIFSAEGCQSSQYPILTAYNISSLWSLCPYPGFRGQTQLVFNATTAGPPPLYDPALCYPVNINIVPAERATVTVPL
;
A
#
# COMPACT_ATOMS: atom_id res chain seq x y z
N MET A 1 13.44 -59.86 -6.94
CA MET A 1 13.44 -58.56 -6.23
C MET A 1 14.05 -57.52 -7.17
N LYS A 2 13.22 -56.69 -7.82
CA LYS A 2 13.66 -55.64 -8.75
C LYS A 2 13.56 -54.30 -8.02
N LEU A 3 14.70 -53.61 -7.89
CA LEU A 3 14.78 -52.24 -7.38
C LEU A 3 14.07 -51.29 -8.36
N SER A 4 13.13 -50.50 -7.85
CA SER A 4 12.48 -49.41 -8.58
C SER A 4 13.20 -48.10 -8.23
N SER A 5 13.89 -47.51 -9.20
CA SER A 5 14.55 -46.21 -9.09
C SER A 5 13.53 -45.09 -9.28
N ILE A 6 13.32 -44.29 -8.23
CA ILE A 6 12.52 -43.06 -8.29
C ILE A 6 13.45 -41.91 -8.68
N LEU A 7 13.31 -41.41 -9.91
CA LEU A 7 13.91 -40.14 -10.32
C LEU A 7 13.04 -39.00 -9.77
N ALA A 8 13.55 -38.25 -8.80
CA ALA A 8 12.96 -36.99 -8.37
C ALA A 8 13.45 -35.86 -9.31
N ALA A 9 12.56 -35.34 -10.14
CA ALA A 9 12.81 -34.15 -10.94
C ALA A 9 12.70 -32.90 -10.03
N VAL A 10 13.83 -32.24 -9.79
CA VAL A 10 13.89 -30.95 -9.10
C VAL A 10 13.50 -29.86 -10.09
N PHE A 11 12.27 -29.35 -10.00
CA PHE A 11 11.85 -28.14 -10.70
C PHE A 11 12.45 -26.92 -10.00
N LEU A 12 13.51 -26.33 -10.58
CA LEU A 12 13.96 -24.98 -10.21
C LEU A 12 12.92 -23.96 -10.73
N SER A 13 12.06 -23.49 -9.83
CA SER A 13 11.25 -22.29 -10.06
C SER A 13 12.16 -21.06 -9.97
N VAL A 14 12.41 -20.43 -11.12
CA VAL A 14 13.17 -19.18 -11.18
C VAL A 14 12.23 -18.03 -10.79
N PHE A 15 12.24 -17.64 -9.50
CA PHE A 15 11.59 -16.42 -9.03
C PHE A 15 12.42 -15.19 -9.47
N THR A 16 12.21 -14.73 -10.70
CA THR A 16 12.71 -13.41 -11.12
C THR A 16 11.77 -12.35 -10.59
N LEU A 17 12.15 -11.67 -9.51
CA LEU A 17 11.44 -10.52 -8.96
C LEU A 17 12.38 -9.33 -8.83
N CYS A 18 11.87 -8.19 -9.29
CA CYS A 18 12.56 -6.93 -9.56
C CYS A 18 13.41 -6.95 -10.84
N MET A 19 12.75 -6.89 -12.00
CA MET A 19 13.37 -6.39 -13.24
C MET A 19 13.09 -4.88 -13.34
N PRO A 20 14.01 -4.00 -12.90
CA PRO A 20 13.96 -2.62 -13.32
C PRO A 20 14.46 -2.58 -14.77
N VAL A 21 13.58 -2.34 -15.73
CA VAL A 21 14.03 -1.81 -17.03
C VAL A 21 14.71 -0.48 -16.74
N LEU A 22 16.03 -0.45 -16.89
CA LEU A 22 16.87 0.72 -16.70
C LEU A 22 17.73 0.92 -17.95
N SER A 23 17.36 1.93 -18.73
CA SER A 23 18.35 2.76 -19.43
C SER A 23 19.24 3.37 -18.35
N GLN A 24 20.49 2.90 -18.26
CA GLN A 24 21.44 3.32 -17.23
C GLN A 24 22.29 4.47 -17.75
N SER A 25 22.15 5.64 -17.13
CA SER A 25 23.18 6.67 -17.14
C SER A 25 24.09 6.46 -15.93
N PRO A 26 25.42 6.39 -16.09
CA PRO A 26 26.36 6.21 -15.00
C PRO A 26 26.59 7.54 -14.28
N GLY A 27 25.91 7.75 -13.15
CA GLY A 27 26.17 8.89 -12.26
C GLY A 27 25.15 8.98 -11.13
N HIS A 28 25.64 8.85 -9.89
CA HIS A 28 24.88 8.81 -8.62
C HIS A 28 23.97 7.59 -8.40
N HIS A 29 24.29 6.81 -7.34
CA HIS A 29 23.39 5.86 -6.69
C HIS A 29 22.25 6.61 -5.95
N GLY A 30 21.51 7.46 -6.66
CA GLY A 30 20.29 8.08 -6.14
C GLY A 30 19.20 7.03 -5.99
N ARG A 31 18.44 7.08 -4.90
CA ARG A 31 17.22 6.29 -4.74
C ARG A 31 16.31 6.61 -5.93
N LYS A 32 15.95 5.60 -6.72
CA LYS A 32 15.04 5.77 -7.87
C LYS A 32 13.61 5.71 -7.36
N PHE A 33 12.88 6.80 -7.57
CA PHE A 33 11.45 6.89 -7.32
C PHE A 33 10.71 6.80 -8.64
N LEU A 34 9.73 5.91 -8.73
CA LEU A 34 8.81 5.77 -9.85
C LEU A 34 7.52 6.51 -9.51
N ASP A 35 7.08 7.39 -10.40
CA ASP A 35 5.84 8.15 -10.26
C ASP A 35 4.62 7.42 -10.85
N THR A 36 4.87 6.38 -11.63
CA THR A 36 3.89 5.58 -12.35
C THR A 36 4.32 4.12 -12.32
N LEU A 37 3.37 3.21 -12.11
CA LEU A 37 3.56 1.77 -12.25
C LEU A 37 2.65 1.25 -13.36
N ASP A 38 3.16 0.30 -14.14
CA ASP A 38 2.48 -0.32 -15.29
C ASP A 38 1.63 -1.54 -14.91
N TYR A 39 1.47 -1.81 -13.62
CA TYR A 39 0.68 -2.90 -13.08
C TYR A 39 -0.20 -2.44 -11.92
N ASP A 40 -1.27 -3.19 -11.70
CA ASP A 40 -2.19 -3.03 -10.59
C ASP A 40 -1.60 -3.69 -9.33
N PHE A 41 -1.77 -3.07 -8.17
CA PHE A 41 -1.17 -3.54 -6.93
C PHE A 41 -2.11 -3.42 -5.72
N THR A 42 -1.72 -4.04 -4.62
CA THR A 42 -2.28 -3.84 -3.29
C THR A 42 -1.22 -3.31 -2.35
N PHE A 43 -1.65 -2.80 -1.20
CA PHE A 43 -0.73 -2.41 -0.14
C PHE A 43 -0.63 -3.49 0.93
N ALA A 44 0.59 -3.70 1.43
CA ALA A 44 0.85 -4.51 2.61
C ALA A 44 1.80 -3.76 3.55
N ALA A 45 1.49 -3.74 4.85
CA ALA A 45 2.29 -3.08 5.87
C ALA A 45 3.24 -4.07 6.55
N VAL A 46 4.54 -3.79 6.50
CA VAL A 46 5.58 -4.53 7.20
C VAL A 46 6.00 -3.73 8.43
N ASN A 47 5.85 -4.30 9.62
CA ASN A 47 6.31 -3.69 10.86
C ASN A 47 7.84 -3.56 10.83
N THR A 48 8.37 -2.39 11.18
CA THR A 48 9.83 -2.13 11.20
C THR A 48 10.45 -2.24 12.59
N SER A 49 9.64 -2.37 13.64
CA SER A 49 10.08 -2.51 15.03
C SER A 49 10.08 -3.94 15.55
N LEU A 50 9.24 -4.80 14.99
CA LEU A 50 9.06 -6.19 15.44
C LEU A 50 9.19 -7.16 14.25
N PRO A 51 9.57 -8.43 14.50
CA PRO A 51 9.55 -9.48 13.49
C PRO A 51 8.16 -9.64 12.88
N ASN A 52 8.11 -9.87 11.56
CA ASN A 52 6.87 -10.12 10.84
C ASN A 52 6.71 -11.62 10.57
N ALA A 53 5.47 -12.11 10.58
CA ALA A 53 5.16 -13.49 10.23
C ALA A 53 5.50 -13.84 8.77
N ASN A 54 5.54 -12.84 7.89
CA ASN A 54 5.96 -12.98 6.50
C ASN A 54 6.68 -11.71 6.02
N THR A 55 7.36 -11.78 4.88
CA THR A 55 8.09 -10.65 4.30
C THR A 55 7.19 -9.67 3.53
N THR A 56 5.97 -10.10 3.16
CA THR A 56 5.00 -9.27 2.43
C THR A 56 4.38 -8.20 3.31
N GLY A 57 4.06 -8.52 4.56
CA GLY A 57 3.35 -7.66 5.50
C GLY A 57 1.87 -8.00 5.65
N ALA A 58 1.20 -7.26 6.55
CA ALA A 58 -0.23 -7.35 6.76
C ALA A 58 -0.99 -6.60 5.64
N PRO A 59 -1.99 -7.21 5.00
CA PRO A 59 -2.72 -6.57 3.91
C PRO A 59 -3.49 -5.34 4.39
N LEU A 60 -3.45 -4.29 3.57
CA LEU A 60 -4.19 -3.06 3.77
C LEU A 60 -5.33 -2.94 2.74
N VAL A 61 -6.43 -2.36 3.17
CA VAL A 61 -7.64 -2.13 2.37
C VAL A 61 -8.19 -0.73 2.61
N LEU A 62 -9.14 -0.31 1.78
CA LEU A 62 -9.87 0.94 1.99
C LEU A 62 -11.03 0.72 2.95
N GLY A 63 -10.86 1.21 4.17
CA GLY A 63 -11.88 1.24 5.22
C GLY A 63 -12.81 2.43 5.07
N TYR A 64 -14.12 2.22 5.22
CA TYR A 64 -15.09 3.30 5.16
C TYR A 64 -14.94 4.24 6.37
N SER A 65 -14.85 5.54 6.13
CA SER A 65 -14.69 6.57 7.16
C SER A 65 -15.84 7.57 7.21
N GLY A 66 -16.75 7.55 6.23
CA GLY A 66 -17.94 8.40 6.23
C GLY A 66 -18.33 8.84 4.82
N TYR A 67 -19.25 9.80 4.77
CA TYR A 67 -19.74 10.39 3.53
C TYR A 67 -20.25 11.80 3.78
N THR A 68 -20.30 12.60 2.73
CA THR A 68 -21.06 13.85 2.66
C THR A 68 -21.78 13.92 1.31
N HIS A 69 -22.56 14.96 1.05
CA HIS A 69 -23.35 15.09 -0.18
C HIS A 69 -22.45 15.03 -1.42
N GLY A 70 -22.50 13.91 -2.15
CA GLY A 70 -21.75 13.71 -3.40
C GLY A 70 -20.34 13.09 -3.26
N MET A 71 -19.93 12.68 -2.06
CA MET A 71 -18.67 11.96 -1.89
C MET A 71 -18.70 10.95 -0.73
N ALA A 72 -18.01 9.83 -0.93
CA ALA A 72 -17.69 8.87 0.13
C ALA A 72 -16.21 9.01 0.52
N ILE A 73 -15.92 8.87 1.81
CA ILE A 73 -14.59 9.04 2.40
C ILE A 73 -14.14 7.68 2.91
N TYR A 74 -12.92 7.30 2.53
CA TYR A 74 -12.25 6.10 2.99
C TYR A 74 -10.90 6.44 3.60
N VAL A 75 -10.35 5.51 4.37
CA VAL A 75 -9.01 5.55 4.93
C VAL A 75 -8.31 4.23 4.63
N THR A 76 -6.99 4.24 4.47
CA THR A 76 -6.24 2.98 4.39
C THR A 76 -6.19 2.33 5.77
N SER A 77 -6.73 1.12 5.88
CA SER A 77 -6.88 0.36 7.13
C SER A 77 -6.31 -1.04 6.98
N THR A 78 -5.90 -1.66 8.10
CA THR A 78 -5.54 -3.09 8.08
C THR A 78 -6.78 -3.95 7.81
N TYR A 79 -6.62 -5.00 7.01
CA TYR A 79 -7.68 -5.97 6.75
C TYR A 79 -8.20 -6.63 8.04
N TYR A 80 -7.31 -6.82 9.03
CA TYR A 80 -7.67 -7.39 10.34
C TYR A 80 -8.76 -6.59 11.06
N THR A 81 -8.69 -5.25 11.03
CA THR A 81 -9.71 -4.39 11.65
C THR A 81 -10.86 -4.02 10.71
N TYR A 82 -10.69 -4.18 9.40
CA TYR A 82 -11.71 -3.87 8.40
C TYR A 82 -11.70 -4.92 7.27
N PRO A 83 -12.41 -6.06 7.42
CA PRO A 83 -12.26 -7.21 6.53
C PRO A 83 -13.07 -7.11 5.23
N TYR A 84 -13.24 -5.90 4.69
CA TYR A 84 -13.96 -5.65 3.44
C TYR A 84 -13.04 -5.04 2.40
N ASN A 85 -12.93 -5.69 1.23
CA ASN A 85 -12.04 -5.27 0.15
C ASN A 85 -12.84 -4.85 -1.09
N SER A 86 -13.57 -3.72 -0.98
CA SER A 86 -14.34 -3.17 -2.11
C SER A 86 -13.46 -2.64 -3.24
N TYR A 87 -12.18 -2.39 -2.96
CA TYR A 87 -11.18 -1.85 -3.89
C TYR A 87 -10.01 -2.83 -3.99
N PRO A 88 -10.16 -3.93 -4.75
CA PRO A 88 -9.19 -5.03 -4.76
C PRO A 88 -7.85 -4.68 -5.37
N SER A 89 -7.76 -3.57 -6.12
CA SER A 89 -6.49 -3.11 -6.68
C SER A 89 -6.37 -1.59 -6.66
N LEU A 90 -5.11 -1.15 -6.72
CA LEU A 90 -4.67 0.22 -6.71
C LEU A 90 -3.75 0.47 -7.90
N ARG A 91 -3.64 1.74 -8.31
CA ARG A 91 -2.68 2.21 -9.33
C ARG A 91 -1.94 3.44 -8.82
N LEU A 92 -0.71 3.58 -9.30
CA LEU A 92 0.11 4.77 -9.13
C LEU A 92 0.31 5.37 -10.53
N VAL A 93 -0.19 6.58 -10.75
CA VAL A 93 -0.14 7.26 -12.05
C VAL A 93 0.24 8.72 -11.81
N LYS A 94 1.39 9.17 -12.35
CA LYS A 94 1.86 10.56 -12.24
C LYS A 94 1.83 11.09 -10.80
N HIS A 95 2.40 10.34 -9.87
CA HIS A 95 2.46 10.61 -8.44
C HIS A 95 1.11 10.59 -7.68
N ALA A 96 0.03 10.12 -8.29
CA ALA A 96 -1.28 9.99 -7.65
C ALA A 96 -1.69 8.53 -7.49
N LEU A 97 -2.25 8.21 -6.33
CA LEU A 97 -2.82 6.90 -6.05
C LEU A 97 -4.31 6.85 -6.39
N ARG A 98 -4.69 5.77 -7.06
CA ARG A 98 -6.04 5.51 -7.55
C ARG A 98 -6.49 4.15 -7.04
N ALA A 99 -7.72 4.07 -6.55
CA ALA A 99 -8.33 2.80 -6.16
C ALA A 99 -9.30 2.34 -7.24
N ILE A 100 -9.18 1.06 -7.62
CA ILE A 100 -9.99 0.41 -8.64
C ILE A 100 -10.95 -0.52 -7.92
N ASP A 101 -12.24 -0.39 -8.21
CA ASP A 101 -13.26 -1.23 -7.61
C ASP A 101 -13.33 -2.62 -8.25
N SER A 102 -14.21 -3.49 -7.74
CA SER A 102 -14.40 -4.84 -8.27
C SER A 102 -14.97 -4.89 -9.70
N ARG A 103 -15.45 -3.77 -10.24
CA ARG A 103 -15.93 -3.62 -11.62
C ARG A 103 -14.83 -3.13 -12.56
N GLY A 104 -13.64 -2.84 -12.04
CA GLY A 104 -12.55 -2.23 -12.80
C GLY A 104 -12.74 -0.72 -12.99
N GLU A 105 -13.69 -0.11 -12.30
CA GLU A 105 -13.95 1.32 -12.39
C GLU A 105 -13.06 2.09 -11.43
N TRP A 106 -12.71 3.30 -11.86
CA TRP A 106 -11.89 4.22 -11.10
C TRP A 106 -12.66 5.52 -10.84
N SER A 107 -13.07 5.69 -9.59
CA SER A 107 -13.72 6.92 -9.09
C SER A 107 -13.23 7.33 -7.71
N THR A 108 -12.27 6.58 -7.16
CA THR A 108 -11.77 6.74 -5.79
C THR A 108 -10.27 7.02 -5.81
N ASN A 109 -9.87 8.08 -5.13
CA ASN A 109 -8.53 8.65 -5.22
C ASN A 109 -7.96 8.98 -3.86
N ALA A 110 -6.67 8.75 -3.66
CA ALA A 110 -6.00 9.22 -2.46
C ALA A 110 -5.89 10.75 -2.47
N THR A 111 -6.06 11.36 -1.31
CA THR A 111 -5.76 12.78 -1.11
C THR A 111 -4.28 12.97 -0.81
N ILE A 112 -3.83 14.23 -0.77
CA ILE A 112 -2.58 14.53 -0.07
C ILE A 112 -2.65 14.02 1.36
N VAL A 113 -1.52 13.55 1.88
CA VAL A 113 -1.37 13.20 3.29
C VAL A 113 -0.57 14.28 3.99
N ARG A 114 -0.95 14.64 5.21
CA ARG A 114 -0.20 15.59 6.04
C ARG A 114 0.37 14.87 7.23
N SER A 115 1.34 15.50 7.90
CA SER A 115 1.87 14.94 9.14
C SER A 115 0.74 14.78 10.14
N ARG A 116 0.66 13.59 10.72
CA ARG A 116 -0.31 13.13 11.72
C ARG A 116 -1.71 12.82 11.19
N ASP A 117 -1.90 12.87 9.88
CA ASP A 117 -3.16 12.49 9.23
C ASP A 117 -3.09 11.07 8.66
N SER A 118 -4.25 10.42 8.62
CA SER A 118 -4.44 9.15 7.93
C SER A 118 -4.36 9.33 6.41
N LEU A 119 -3.97 8.29 5.67
CA LEU A 119 -4.09 8.26 4.22
C LEU A 119 -5.57 8.15 3.83
N VAL A 120 -6.16 9.30 3.51
CA VAL A 120 -7.58 9.45 3.13
C VAL A 120 -7.77 9.26 1.63
N TRP A 121 -8.93 8.71 1.28
CA TRP A 121 -9.38 8.55 -0.10
C TRP A 121 -10.78 9.13 -0.26
N ILE A 122 -11.03 9.74 -1.41
CA ILE A 122 -12.32 10.31 -1.76
C ILE A 122 -12.84 9.60 -2.99
N SER A 123 -14.06 9.08 -2.88
CA SER A 123 -14.85 8.59 -4.00
C SER A 123 -15.85 9.65 -4.41
N SER A 124 -15.70 10.22 -5.60
CA SER A 124 -16.62 11.22 -6.13
C SER A 124 -16.49 11.35 -7.65
N THR A 125 -17.60 11.65 -8.33
CA THR A 125 -17.60 11.99 -9.76
C THR A 125 -17.20 13.45 -10.03
N MET A 126 -17.11 14.28 -8.98
CA MET A 126 -16.79 15.71 -9.10
C MET A 126 -15.30 15.99 -9.27
N TYR A 127 -14.43 15.03 -8.93
CA TYR A 127 -12.97 15.20 -8.92
C TYR A 127 -12.24 14.07 -9.66
N PRO A 128 -12.37 14.01 -11.00
CA PRO A 128 -11.83 12.90 -11.78
C PRO A 128 -10.30 12.90 -11.92
N TYR A 129 -9.61 14.03 -11.66
CA TYR A 129 -8.17 14.17 -11.91
C TYR A 129 -7.37 14.37 -10.60
N PRO A 130 -7.11 13.31 -9.82
CA PRO A 130 -6.33 13.41 -8.59
C PRO A 130 -4.88 13.79 -8.84
N GLU A 131 -4.34 13.48 -10.01
CA GLU A 131 -3.00 13.90 -10.41
C GLU A 131 -2.88 15.40 -10.31
N ASP A 132 -3.91 16.21 -10.50
CA ASP A 132 -3.75 17.66 -10.40
C ASP A 132 -3.68 18.18 -8.95
N ASN A 133 -4.05 17.34 -7.98
CA ASN A 133 -4.24 17.77 -6.59
C ASN A 133 -3.39 16.99 -5.56
N ALA A 134 -2.88 15.80 -5.91
CA ALA A 134 -2.21 14.89 -4.97
C ALA A 134 -0.93 14.24 -5.52
N ARG A 135 -0.05 15.03 -6.16
CA ARG A 135 1.25 14.58 -6.72
C ARG A 135 2.36 14.39 -5.68
N ILE A 136 2.12 13.55 -4.69
CA ILE A 136 3.08 13.36 -3.59
C ILE A 136 3.56 11.93 -3.43
N PHE A 137 2.92 10.97 -4.11
CA PHE A 137 3.22 9.56 -3.94
C PHE A 137 4.25 9.08 -4.94
N SER A 138 5.12 8.17 -4.55
CA SER A 138 6.02 7.48 -5.48
C SER A 138 6.36 6.09 -4.95
N ALA A 139 6.80 5.21 -5.83
CA ALA A 139 7.33 3.91 -5.49
C ALA A 139 8.85 3.97 -5.46
N GLU A 140 9.43 3.72 -4.29
CA GLU A 140 10.87 3.55 -4.15
C GLU A 140 11.28 2.13 -4.58
N GLY A 141 12.29 2.03 -5.44
CA GLY A 141 12.79 0.75 -5.92
C GLY A 141 13.35 -0.16 -4.81
N CYS A 142 13.36 -1.46 -5.09
CA CYS A 142 13.81 -2.52 -4.21
C CYS A 142 15.33 -2.49 -3.96
N GLN A 143 15.82 -1.77 -2.95
CA GLN A 143 17.23 -1.91 -2.53
C GLN A 143 17.43 -3.11 -1.59
N SER A 144 16.50 -3.32 -0.66
CA SER A 144 16.56 -4.40 0.35
C SER A 144 15.25 -5.17 0.52
N SER A 145 14.16 -4.73 -0.10
CA SER A 145 12.84 -5.37 -0.06
C SER A 145 12.59 -6.15 -1.35
N GLN A 146 11.78 -7.21 -1.27
CA GLN A 146 11.28 -7.92 -2.45
C GLN A 146 10.29 -7.06 -3.27
N TYR A 147 9.65 -6.09 -2.61
CA TYR A 147 8.59 -5.25 -3.18
C TYR A 147 8.99 -3.78 -3.16
N PRO A 148 8.57 -2.96 -4.15
CA PRO A 148 8.73 -1.52 -4.08
C PRO A 148 8.03 -0.96 -2.83
N ILE A 149 8.57 0.13 -2.28
CA ILE A 149 8.03 0.74 -1.06
C ILE A 149 7.30 2.03 -1.44
N LEU A 150 6.06 2.18 -0.96
CA LEU A 150 5.31 3.42 -1.12
C LEU A 150 5.97 4.53 -0.29
N THR A 151 6.14 5.69 -0.92
CA THR A 151 6.62 6.90 -0.27
C THR A 151 5.63 8.03 -0.46
N ALA A 152 5.60 8.96 0.49
CA ALA A 152 4.96 10.26 0.33
C ALA A 152 6.03 11.34 0.51
N TYR A 153 6.03 12.34 -0.37
CA TYR A 153 7.07 13.37 -0.42
C TYR A 153 8.49 12.78 -0.58
N ASN A 154 8.61 11.63 -1.26
CA ASN A 154 9.84 10.84 -1.38
C ASN A 154 10.40 10.33 -0.04
N ILE A 155 9.54 10.18 0.98
CA ILE A 155 9.89 9.65 2.30
C ILE A 155 9.05 8.39 2.58
N SER A 156 9.72 7.25 2.74
CA SER A 156 9.10 5.95 3.04
C SER A 156 9.05 5.61 4.53
N SER A 157 9.92 6.21 5.35
CA SER A 157 10.14 5.81 6.75
C SER A 157 9.20 6.48 7.76
N LEU A 158 8.22 7.29 7.31
CA LEU A 158 7.32 8.03 8.18
C LEU A 158 5.93 7.41 8.29
N TRP A 159 5.69 6.25 7.69
CA TRP A 159 4.41 5.57 7.82
C TRP A 159 4.27 4.88 9.18
N SER A 160 3.08 4.92 9.75
CA SER A 160 2.74 4.22 10.98
C SER A 160 1.32 3.66 10.91
N LEU A 161 1.08 2.53 11.56
CA LEU A 161 -0.25 2.02 11.79
C LEU A 161 -0.71 2.43 13.19
N CYS A 162 -1.86 3.09 13.26
CA CYS A 162 -2.40 3.69 14.48
C CYS A 162 -3.82 3.17 14.74
N PRO A 163 -4.09 2.57 15.92
CA PRO A 163 -5.45 2.25 16.33
C PRO A 163 -6.29 3.52 16.46
N TYR A 164 -7.41 3.57 15.74
CA TYR A 164 -8.38 4.66 15.77
C TYR A 164 -9.66 4.18 16.48
N PRO A 165 -10.04 4.78 17.63
CA PRO A 165 -11.16 4.32 18.44
C PRO A 165 -12.53 4.84 17.98
N GLY A 166 -12.60 5.63 16.89
CA GLY A 166 -13.86 6.21 16.43
C GLY A 166 -14.84 5.19 15.85
N PHE A 167 -15.86 5.69 15.14
CA PHE A 167 -16.93 4.84 14.60
C PHE A 167 -16.37 3.69 13.73
N ARG A 168 -16.73 2.45 14.10
CA ARG A 168 -16.19 1.20 13.54
C ARG A 168 -14.66 1.13 13.65
N GLY A 169 -14.11 1.31 14.86
CA GLY A 169 -12.68 1.43 15.12
C GLY A 169 -11.76 0.60 14.21
N GLN A 170 -10.73 1.23 13.66
CA GLN A 170 -9.87 0.66 12.62
C GLN A 170 -8.41 0.95 12.96
N THR A 171 -7.50 0.08 12.54
CA THR A 171 -6.07 0.45 12.54
C THR A 171 -5.75 1.11 11.21
N GLN A 172 -5.52 2.43 11.25
CA GLN A 172 -5.37 3.26 10.07
C GLN A 172 -3.89 3.54 9.77
N LEU A 173 -3.57 3.70 8.48
CA LEU A 173 -2.26 4.14 8.02
C LEU A 173 -2.14 5.66 8.16
N VAL A 174 -1.20 6.11 8.98
CA VAL A 174 -0.94 7.51 9.31
C VAL A 174 0.45 7.90 8.82
N PHE A 175 0.57 9.10 8.25
CA PHE A 175 1.87 9.66 7.89
C PHE A 175 2.44 10.51 9.02
N ASN A 176 3.66 10.25 9.44
CA ASN A 176 4.42 11.04 10.41
C ASN A 176 3.69 11.26 11.75
N ALA A 177 3.24 10.16 12.36
CA ALA A 177 2.40 10.15 13.57
C ALA A 177 3.06 10.80 14.81
N THR A 178 4.40 10.86 14.87
CA THR A 178 5.17 11.27 16.06
C THR A 178 5.49 12.76 16.12
N THR A 179 5.09 13.57 15.15
CA THR A 179 5.37 15.02 15.18
C THR A 179 4.52 15.77 16.20
N ALA A 180 5.02 16.91 16.67
CA ALA A 180 4.29 17.78 17.59
C ALA A 180 3.11 18.48 16.90
N GLY A 181 2.02 18.73 17.63
CA GLY A 181 0.87 19.50 17.15
C GLY A 181 -0.41 19.26 17.98
N PRO A 182 -1.59 19.70 17.47
CA PRO A 182 -2.87 19.50 18.15
C PRO A 182 -3.17 18.02 18.41
N PRO A 183 -3.89 17.61 19.46
CA PRO A 183 -4.17 16.20 19.71
C PRO A 183 -4.79 15.50 18.48
N PRO A 184 -4.25 14.36 18.00
CA PRO A 184 -4.83 13.64 16.89
C PRO A 184 -6.05 12.84 17.38
N LEU A 185 -6.80 12.25 16.46
CA LEU A 185 -7.95 11.41 16.80
C LEU A 185 -7.57 9.94 17.13
N TYR A 186 -6.28 9.64 17.21
CA TYR A 186 -5.71 8.36 17.65
C TYR A 186 -4.73 8.63 18.79
N ASP A 187 -4.34 7.58 19.52
CA ASP A 187 -3.27 7.67 20.52
C ASP A 187 -1.90 7.41 19.86
N PRO A 188 -1.00 8.41 19.76
CA PRO A 188 0.33 8.22 19.17
C PRO A 188 1.18 7.17 19.87
N ALA A 189 0.93 6.89 21.16
CA ALA A 189 1.67 5.90 21.92
C ALA A 189 1.34 4.45 21.50
N LEU A 190 0.19 4.25 20.85
CA LEU A 190 -0.25 2.96 20.33
C LEU A 190 0.13 2.75 18.85
N CYS A 191 0.68 3.76 18.20
CA CYS A 191 1.14 3.66 16.83
C CYS A 191 2.46 2.89 16.75
N TYR A 192 2.64 2.12 15.67
CA TYR A 192 3.91 1.47 15.37
C TYR A 192 4.35 1.76 13.93
N PRO A 193 5.67 1.91 13.68
CA PRO A 193 6.18 2.26 12.37
C PRO A 193 6.11 1.06 11.42
N VAL A 194 5.85 1.36 10.14
CA VAL A 194 5.73 0.37 9.08
C VAL A 194 6.39 0.85 7.79
N ASN A 195 6.85 -0.10 6.97
CA ASN A 195 7.08 0.12 5.55
C ASN A 195 5.86 -0.39 4.78
N ILE A 196 5.48 0.32 3.71
CA ILE A 196 4.34 -0.05 2.88
C ILE A 196 4.83 -0.68 1.58
N ASN A 197 4.73 -1.99 1.50
CA ASN A 197 5.04 -2.75 0.29
C ASN A 197 3.94 -2.57 -0.75
N ILE A 198 4.36 -2.39 -2.00
CA ILE A 198 3.53 -2.38 -3.20
C ILE A 198 3.56 -3.79 -3.81
N VAL A 199 2.47 -4.53 -3.66
CA VAL A 199 2.40 -5.95 -4.01
C VAL A 199 1.56 -6.13 -5.28
N PRO A 200 2.05 -6.75 -6.36
CA PRO A 200 1.25 -6.96 -7.58
C PRO A 200 -0.09 -7.67 -7.30
N ALA A 201 -1.19 -7.14 -7.84
CA ALA A 201 -2.54 -7.60 -7.54
C ALA A 201 -2.86 -8.99 -8.13
N GLU A 202 -2.22 -9.40 -9.24
CA GLU A 202 -2.38 -10.72 -9.85
C GLU A 202 -1.97 -11.89 -8.93
N ARG A 203 -1.17 -11.60 -7.89
CA ARG A 203 -0.78 -12.57 -6.86
C ARG A 203 -1.65 -12.53 -5.61
N ALA A 204 -2.59 -11.60 -5.53
CA ALA A 204 -3.48 -11.40 -4.39
C ALA A 204 -4.85 -12.07 -4.56
N THR A 205 -4.97 -13.06 -5.46
CA THR A 205 -6.14 -13.96 -5.53
C THR A 205 -6.20 -14.78 -4.25
N VAL A 206 -6.73 -14.14 -3.20
CA VAL A 206 -7.23 -14.80 -1.99
C VAL A 206 -8.30 -15.75 -2.47
N THR A 207 -7.97 -17.04 -2.50
CA THR A 207 -8.95 -18.11 -2.59
C THR A 207 -9.80 -17.99 -1.33
N VAL A 208 -10.94 -17.32 -1.42
CA VAL A 208 -11.93 -17.34 -0.34
C VAL A 208 -12.49 -18.76 -0.34
N PRO A 209 -12.26 -19.58 0.71
CA PRO A 209 -12.99 -20.83 0.82
C PRO A 209 -14.48 -20.49 0.96
N LEU A 210 -15.29 -21.04 0.04
CA LEU A 210 -16.75 -21.02 0.11
C LEU A 210 -17.24 -21.77 1.35
#